data_AF-A0A350PAT5-F1
#
_entry.id   AF-A0A350PAT5-F1
#
_cell.length_a   1.000
_cell.length_b   1.000
_cell.length_c   1.000
_cell.angle_alpha   90.00
_cell.angle_beta   90.00
_cell.angle_gamma   90.00
#
_symmetry.space_group_name_H-M   'P 1'
#
loop_
_entity.id
_entity.type
_entity.pdbx_description
1 polymer ?
#
loop_
_entity_poly.entity_id
_entity_poly.type
_entity_poly.pdbx_seq_one_letter_code
_entity_poly.pdbx_strand_id
1 'polypeptide(L)'
;MNEDLDSDLIIFAANNYYKPSGKVDPEEFYDDLKRFKYVKRLLNRYTETGKISERLVLNHFIVIFNVFGQYAGLKLTVNKLDENHLSAVKPFLLFLNYLKPHQLSHIK
;
A
#
# COMPACT_ATOMS: atom_id res chain seq x y z
N MET A 1 -16.87 4.72 7.15
CA MET A 1 -16.31 4.80 5.79
C MET A 1 -16.27 3.38 5.26
N ASN A 2 -17.17 3.06 4.33
CA ASN A 2 -17.39 1.68 3.85
C ASN A 2 -16.08 1.10 3.32
N GLU A 3 -15.72 -0.09 3.79
CA GLU A 3 -14.48 -0.80 3.45
C GLU A 3 -14.50 -1.42 2.04
N ASP A 4 -15.56 -1.18 1.26
CA ASP A 4 -15.66 -1.65 -0.11
C ASP A 4 -14.71 -0.83 -0.98
N LEU A 5 -13.76 -1.53 -1.63
CA LEU A 5 -12.99 -0.92 -2.70
C LEU A 5 -13.96 -0.43 -3.78
N ASP A 6 -13.78 0.82 -4.21
CA ASP A 6 -14.38 1.31 -5.45
C ASP A 6 -14.11 0.32 -6.57
N SER A 7 -15.16 -0.07 -7.31
CA SER A 7 -15.07 -1.03 -8.41
C SER A 7 -14.01 -0.62 -9.43
N ASP A 8 -13.86 0.68 -9.67
CA ASP A 8 -12.86 1.20 -10.60
C ASP A 8 -11.44 0.99 -10.08
N LEU A 9 -11.25 1.09 -8.77
CA LEU A 9 -9.95 0.85 -8.14
C LEU A 9 -9.60 -0.64 -8.10
N ILE A 10 -10.58 -1.53 -7.95
CA ILE A 10 -10.37 -2.99 -8.07
C ILE A 10 -9.97 -3.35 -9.49
N ILE A 11 -10.69 -2.85 -10.51
CA ILE A 11 -10.39 -3.09 -11.92
C ILE A 11 -8.98 -2.59 -12.24
N PHE A 12 -8.64 -1.39 -11.77
CA PHE A 12 -7.29 -0.84 -11.90
C PHE A 12 -6.24 -1.74 -11.25
N ALA A 13 -6.48 -2.24 -10.03
CA ALA A 13 -5.55 -3.12 -9.34
C ALA A 13 -5.36 -4.46 -10.08
N ALA A 14 -6.45 -5.06 -10.55
CA ALA A 14 -6.42 -6.32 -11.30
C ALA A 14 -5.62 -6.18 -12.60
N ASN A 15 -5.83 -5.10 -13.36
CA ASN A 15 -5.10 -4.82 -14.60
C ASN A 15 -3.59 -4.58 -14.41
N ASN A 16 -3.15 -4.29 -13.18
CA ASN A 16 -1.74 -4.05 -12.84
C ASN A 16 -1.17 -5.15 -11.92
N TYR A 17 -1.90 -6.26 -11.72
CA TYR A 17 -1.46 -7.35 -10.87
C TYR A 17 -0.53 -8.29 -11.65
N TYR A 18 0.72 -8.36 -11.21
CA TYR A 18 1.77 -9.21 -11.77
C TYR A 18 1.96 -10.48 -10.95
N LYS A 19 1.97 -11.62 -11.65
CA LYS A 19 2.40 -12.91 -11.11
C LYS A 19 3.40 -13.57 -12.05
N PRO A 20 4.56 -14.03 -11.53
CA PRO A 20 5.54 -14.75 -12.34
C PRO A 20 4.99 -16.03 -13.00
N SER A 21 4.00 -16.68 -12.37
CA SER A 21 3.37 -17.91 -12.89
C SER A 21 2.49 -17.68 -14.12
N GLY A 22 2.15 -16.42 -14.45
CA GLY A 22 1.21 -16.07 -15.52
C GLY A 22 -0.26 -16.43 -15.23
N LYS A 23 -0.55 -17.07 -14.09
CA LYS A 23 -1.91 -17.40 -13.65
C LYS A 23 -2.27 -16.51 -12.46
N VAL A 24 -3.32 -15.72 -12.63
CA VAL A 24 -3.90 -14.94 -11.54
C VAL A 24 -4.90 -15.82 -10.81
N ASP A 25 -4.64 -16.09 -9.54
CA ASP A 25 -5.62 -16.65 -8.62
C ASP A 25 -6.38 -15.49 -7.94
N PRO A 26 -7.72 -15.42 -8.09
CA PRO A 26 -8.53 -14.40 -7.41
C PRO A 26 -8.32 -14.36 -5.90
N GLU A 27 -8.17 -15.50 -5.22
CA GLU A 27 -8.00 -15.54 -3.77
C GLU A 27 -6.68 -14.88 -3.35
N GLU A 28 -5.59 -15.21 -4.04
CA GLU A 28 -4.28 -14.59 -3.80
C GLU A 28 -4.30 -13.07 -4.08
N PHE A 29 -4.98 -12.65 -5.15
CA PHE A 29 -5.16 -11.24 -5.46
C PHE A 29 -5.86 -10.48 -4.31
N TYR A 30 -6.96 -11.03 -3.81
CA TYR A 30 -7.67 -10.41 -2.68
C TYR A 30 -6.87 -10.46 -1.38
N ASP A 31 -6.04 -11.48 -1.16
CA ASP A 31 -5.13 -11.54 -0.01
C ASP A 31 -4.00 -10.50 -0.10
N ASP A 32 -3.49 -10.22 -1.30
CA ASP A 32 -2.56 -9.12 -1.52
C ASP A 32 -3.23 -7.76 -1.32
N LEU A 33 -4.48 -7.58 -1.76
CA LEU A 33 -5.27 -6.37 -1.48
C LEU A 33 -5.53 -6.16 0.02
N LYS A 34 -5.71 -7.23 0.81
CA LYS A 34 -5.89 -7.09 2.27
C LYS A 34 -4.67 -6.43 2.93
N ARG A 35 -3.48 -6.46 2.34
CA ARG A 35 -2.26 -5.83 2.90
C ARG A 35 -2.41 -4.31 3.09
N PHE A 36 -3.17 -3.62 2.24
CA PHE A 36 -3.48 -2.19 2.45
C PHE A 36 -4.24 -1.96 3.77
N LYS A 37 -5.20 -2.84 4.10
CA LYS A 37 -5.94 -2.80 5.37
C LYS A 37 -5.03 -3.11 6.57
N TYR A 38 -4.10 -4.05 6.42
CA TYR A 38 -3.10 -4.35 7.46
C TYR A 38 -2.16 -3.16 7.70
N VAL A 39 -1.65 -2.52 6.64
CA VAL A 39 -0.84 -1.30 6.76
C VAL A 39 -1.63 -0.22 7.51
N LYS A 40 -2.87 0.06 7.09
CA LYS A 40 -3.73 1.05 7.77
C LYS A 40 -3.90 0.76 9.26
N ARG A 41 -4.13 -0.51 9.64
CA ARG A 41 -4.20 -0.92 11.05
C ARG A 41 -2.91 -0.65 11.83
N LEU A 42 -1.74 -0.90 11.22
CA LEU A 42 -0.45 -0.65 11.87
C LEU A 42 -0.23 0.85 12.09
N LEU A 43 -0.65 1.67 11.15
CA LEU A 43 -0.52 3.13 11.25
C LEU A 43 -1.52 3.73 12.25
N ASN A 44 -2.77 3.24 12.29
CA ASN A 44 -3.72 3.62 13.35
C ASN A 44 -3.14 3.34 14.75
N ARG A 45 -2.58 2.13 14.95
CA ARG A 45 -1.92 1.79 16.21
C ARG A 45 -0.73 2.69 16.51
N TYR A 46 0.04 3.07 15.49
CA TYR A 46 1.13 4.02 15.66
C TYR A 46 0.61 5.39 16.11
N THR A 47 -0.48 5.90 15.52
CA THR A 47 -1.08 7.18 15.93
C THR A 47 -1.62 7.16 17.36
N GLU A 48 -2.10 6.01 17.84
CA GLU A 48 -2.62 5.85 19.20
C GLU A 48 -1.53 5.65 20.25
N THR A 49 -0.44 4.93 19.90
CA THR A 49 0.53 4.43 20.88
C THR A 49 1.94 4.99 20.74
N GLY A 50 2.24 5.69 19.64
CA GLY A 50 3.59 6.11 19.26
C GLY A 50 4.54 4.96 18.88
N LYS A 51 4.07 3.71 18.85
CA LYS A 51 4.88 2.52 18.55
C LYS A 51 4.52 1.94 17.19
N ILE A 52 5.49 1.90 16.29
CA ILE A 52 5.34 1.35 14.93
C ILE A 52 6.04 -0.01 14.80
N SER A 53 5.41 -0.94 14.08
CA SER A 53 6.02 -2.25 13.73
C SER A 53 6.73 -2.15 12.37
N GLU A 54 7.87 -1.47 12.35
CA GLU A 54 8.61 -1.06 11.14
C GLU A 54 8.82 -2.20 10.14
N ARG A 55 9.35 -3.34 10.62
CA ARG A 55 9.59 -4.54 9.80
C ARG A 55 8.33 -5.06 9.13
N LEU A 56 7.20 -5.02 9.84
CA LEU A 56 5.93 -5.51 9.31
C LEU A 56 5.38 -4.56 8.25
N VAL A 57 5.50 -3.24 8.47
CA VAL A 57 5.15 -2.22 7.48
C VAL A 57 6.00 -2.38 6.21
N LEU A 58 7.32 -2.53 6.35
CA LEU A 58 8.24 -2.76 5.24
C LEU A 58 7.86 -4.03 4.46
N ASN A 59 7.63 -5.14 5.14
CA ASN A 59 7.26 -6.40 4.49
C ASN A 59 5.96 -6.28 3.70
N HIS A 60 4.93 -5.61 4.26
CA HIS A 60 3.69 -5.38 3.52
C HIS A 60 3.92 -4.56 2.26
N PHE A 61 4.70 -3.48 2.33
CA PHE A 61 5.00 -2.68 1.15
C PHE A 61 5.83 -3.43 0.12
N ILE A 62 6.85 -4.16 0.51
CA ILE A 62 7.63 -4.99 -0.43
C ILE A 62 6.72 -5.91 -1.21
N VAL A 63 5.78 -6.61 -0.55
CA VAL A 63 4.84 -7.49 -1.27
C VAL A 63 3.91 -6.70 -2.18
N ILE A 64 3.33 -5.59 -1.70
CA ILE A 64 2.45 -4.72 -2.50
C ILE A 64 3.17 -4.27 -3.78
N PHE A 65 4.40 -3.78 -3.67
CA PHE A 65 5.14 -3.25 -4.81
C PHE A 65 5.69 -4.36 -5.72
N ASN A 66 5.94 -5.56 -5.21
CA ASN A 66 6.30 -6.71 -6.04
C ASN A 66 5.15 -7.18 -6.94
N VAL A 67 3.91 -7.15 -6.45
CA VAL A 67 2.75 -7.65 -7.19
C VAL A 67 2.01 -6.57 -7.98
N PHE A 68 2.04 -5.31 -7.56
CA PHE A 68 1.39 -4.20 -8.29
C PHE A 68 2.37 -3.31 -9.05
N GLY A 69 3.68 -3.54 -8.90
CA GLY A 69 4.71 -2.67 -9.46
C GLY A 69 4.73 -1.27 -8.85
N GLN A 70 5.66 -0.45 -9.34
CA GLN A 70 5.90 0.90 -8.80
C GLN A 70 4.68 1.82 -8.94
N TYR A 71 4.10 1.87 -10.15
CA TYR A 71 3.04 2.83 -10.47
C TYR A 71 1.73 2.49 -9.76
N ALA A 72 1.24 1.26 -9.92
CA ALA A 72 -0.02 0.89 -9.30
C ALA A 72 0.11 0.70 -7.79
N GLY A 73 1.23 0.15 -7.30
CA GLY A 73 1.51 0.06 -5.86
C GLY A 73 1.44 1.42 -5.16
N LEU A 74 2.06 2.46 -5.74
CA LEU A 74 1.99 3.81 -5.20
C LEU A 74 0.57 4.42 -5.30
N LYS A 75 -0.08 4.31 -6.46
CA LYS A 75 -1.44 4.85 -6.66
C LYS A 75 -2.46 4.21 -5.70
N LEU A 76 -2.40 2.90 -5.52
CA LEU A 76 -3.24 2.16 -4.58
C LEU A 76 -2.95 2.58 -3.13
N THR A 77 -1.68 2.73 -2.77
CA THR A 77 -1.28 3.20 -1.43
C THR A 77 -1.87 4.57 -1.12
N VAL A 78 -1.73 5.54 -2.04
CA VAL A 78 -2.27 6.90 -1.89
C VAL A 78 -3.79 6.93 -1.80
N ASN A 79 -4.48 6.05 -2.54
CA ASN A 79 -5.95 5.96 -2.48
C ASN A 79 -6.47 5.28 -1.20
N LYS A 80 -5.64 4.47 -0.53
CA LYS A 80 -6.07 3.68 0.65
C LYS A 80 -5.72 4.31 1.99
N LEU A 81 -4.83 5.30 1.99
CA LEU A 81 -4.32 5.98 3.18
C LEU A 81 -4.74 7.45 3.14
N ASP A 82 -5.09 8.01 4.29
CA ASP A 82 -5.28 9.46 4.44
C ASP A 82 -3.93 10.19 4.63
N GLU A 83 -3.97 11.52 4.70
CA GLU A 83 -2.76 12.35 4.80
C GLU A 83 -1.90 12.03 6.04
N ASN A 84 -2.53 11.75 7.19
CA ASN A 84 -1.81 11.41 8.43
C ASN A 84 -1.07 10.07 8.27
N HIS A 85 -1.73 9.09 7.67
CA HIS A 85 -1.12 7.81 7.34
C HIS A 85 0.01 7.97 6.31
N LEU A 86 -0.17 8.81 5.29
CA LEU A 86 0.83 9.04 4.26
C LEU A 86 2.09 9.73 4.81
N SER A 87 1.95 10.66 5.75
CA SER A 87 3.08 11.28 6.46
C SER A 87 3.93 10.22 7.17
N ALA A 88 3.29 9.31 7.91
CA ALA A 88 3.98 8.21 8.59
C ALA A 88 4.62 7.19 7.64
N VAL A 89 4.03 6.96 6.46
CA VAL A 89 4.50 5.97 5.47
C VAL A 89 5.61 6.50 4.57
N LYS A 90 5.63 7.80 4.27
CA LYS A 90 6.62 8.46 3.41
C LYS A 90 8.07 8.02 3.65
N PRO A 91 8.60 7.98 4.89
CA PRO A 91 9.98 7.52 5.12
C PRO A 91 10.21 6.05 4.70
N PHE A 92 9.22 5.17 4.87
CA PHE A 92 9.33 3.76 4.45
C PHE A 92 9.42 3.64 2.93
N LEU A 93 8.59 4.38 2.20
CA LEU A 93 8.59 4.33 0.73
C LEU A 93 9.85 4.97 0.14
N LEU A 94 10.37 6.04 0.76
CA LEU A 94 11.66 6.63 0.37
C LEU A 94 12.81 5.65 0.63
N PHE A 95 12.82 5.00 1.80
CA PHE A 95 13.83 4.00 2.15
C PHE A 95 13.86 2.82 1.16
N LEU A 96 12.69 2.36 0.72
CA LEU A 96 12.56 1.28 -0.27
C LEU A 96 12.77 1.76 -1.73
N ASN A 97 13.01 3.05 -1.97
CA ASN A 97 13.06 3.66 -3.31
C ASN A 97 11.74 3.47 -4.12
N TYR A 98 10.61 3.33 -3.40
CA TYR A 98 9.25 3.23 -3.94
C TYR A 98 8.57 4.59 -4.12
N LEU A 99 9.21 5.65 -3.62
CA LEU A 99 8.78 7.04 -3.78
C LEU A 99 9.97 7.89 -4.20
N LYS A 100 9.81 8.73 -5.23
CA LYS A 100 10.82 9.74 -5.57
C LYS A 100 10.71 10.93 -4.61
N PRO A 101 11.81 11.64 -4.28
CA PRO A 101 11.81 12.73 -3.29
C PRO A 101 10.78 13.86 -3.53
N HIS A 102 10.44 14.14 -4.78
CA HIS A 102 9.47 15.18 -5.15
C HIS A 102 8.01 14.70 -5.10
N GLN A 103 7.78 13.38 -5.05
CA GLN A 103 6.43 12.83 -4.96
C GLN A 103 5.93 12.98 -3.51
N LEU A 104 4.64 13.31 -3.35
CA LEU A 104 4.03 13.60 -2.04
C LEU A 104 4.72 14.75 -1.29
N SER A 105 5.22 15.76 -2.00
CA SER A 105 5.84 16.95 -1.40
C SER A 105 4.88 17.80 -0.56
N HIS A 106 3.57 17.72 -0.83
CA HIS A 106 2.51 18.38 -0.07
C HIS A 106 2.20 17.68 1.26
N ILE A 107 2.60 16.42 1.41
CA ILE A 107 2.47 15.67 2.66
C ILE A 107 3.68 15.99 3.54
N LYS A 108 3.41 16.61 4.69
CA LYS A 108 4.42 17.05 5.67
C LYS A 108 4.97 15.89 6.47
#